data_AF-A0A925P8P6-F1
#
_entry.id   AF-A0A925P8P6-F1
#
_cell.length_a   1.000
_cell.length_b   1.000
_cell.length_c   1.000
_cell.angle_alpha   90.00
_cell.angle_beta   90.00
_cell.angle_gamma   90.00
#
_symmetry.space_group_name_H-M   'P 1'
#
loop_
_entity.id
_entity.type
_entity.pdbx_description
1 polymer ?
#
loop_
_entity_poly.entity_id
_entity_poly.type
_entity_poly.pdbx_seq_one_letter_code
_entity_poly.pdbx_strand_id
1 'polypeptide(L)' 'MLRLRLGLLAALLPTLASAATYYVAPPASGGNNSNPGTLASPYATIQRAATQAVAGDTIYIRAGTYRETVTPAA' A
#
# COMPACT_ATOMS: atom_id res chain seq x y z
N MET A 1 -47.60 -18.58 24.46
CA MET A 1 -46.36 -18.82 23.67
C MET A 1 -45.98 -17.53 22.97
N LEU A 2 -44.95 -16.81 23.42
CA LEU A 2 -44.29 -15.79 22.59
C LEU A 2 -42.85 -15.58 23.06
N ARG A 3 -41.88 -16.17 22.36
CA ARG A 3 -40.45 -15.98 22.60
C ARG A 3 -39.99 -14.82 21.73
N LEU A 4 -39.78 -13.65 22.33
CA LEU A 4 -39.21 -12.48 21.66
C LEU A 4 -37.77 -12.83 21.25
N ARG A 5 -37.54 -13.10 19.96
CA ARG A 5 -36.19 -13.29 19.42
C ARG A 5 -35.59 -11.90 19.25
N LEU A 6 -34.64 -11.56 20.12
CA LEU A 6 -33.82 -10.37 20.01
C LEU A 6 -32.99 -10.50 18.71
N GLY A 7 -33.50 -9.94 17.62
CA GLY A 7 -32.79 -9.90 16.35
C GLY A 7 -31.62 -8.93 16.48
N LEU A 8 -30.40 -9.45 16.40
CA LEU A 8 -29.19 -8.64 16.33
C LEU A 8 -29.23 -7.84 15.01
N LEU A 9 -29.60 -6.57 15.09
CA LEU A 9 -29.46 -5.63 13.99
C LEU A 9 -27.96 -5.28 13.89
N ALA A 10 -27.21 -6.05 13.11
CA ALA A 10 -25.84 -5.69 12.76
C ALA A 10 -25.90 -4.46 11.85
N ALA A 11 -25.71 -3.27 12.41
CA ALA A 11 -25.52 -2.05 11.63
C ALA A 11 -24.30 -2.24 10.71
N LEU A 12 -24.54 -2.22 9.40
CA LEU A 12 -23.50 -2.27 8.37
C LEU A 12 -22.72 -0.95 8.42
N LEU A 13 -21.68 -0.89 9.25
CA LEU A 13 -20.74 0.22 9.27
C LEU A 13 -20.02 0.24 7.91
N PRO A 14 -20.08 1.34 7.15
CA PRO A 14 -19.31 1.45 5.92
C PRO A 14 -17.83 1.40 6.26
N THR A 15 -17.09 0.50 5.60
CA THR A 15 -15.64 0.46 5.70
C THR A 15 -15.07 1.68 4.98
N LEU A 16 -14.24 2.47 5.66
CA LEU A 16 -13.50 3.54 5.02
C LEU A 16 -12.47 2.88 4.09
N ALA A 17 -12.72 2.92 2.78
CA ALA A 17 -11.74 2.54 1.78
C ALA A 17 -10.61 3.58 1.79
N SER A 18 -9.39 3.13 2.10
CA SER A 18 -8.18 3.95 2.09
C SER A 18 -7.16 3.31 1.17
N ALA A 19 -6.60 4.10 0.26
CA ALA A 19 -5.51 3.71 -0.63
C ALA A 19 -4.20 4.36 -0.15
N ALA A 20 -3.14 3.57 -0.02
CA ALA A 20 -1.81 4.06 0.29
C ALA A 20 -1.12 4.63 -0.95
N THR A 21 -0.16 5.52 -0.70
CA THR A 21 0.74 6.03 -1.74
C THR A 21 2.17 5.76 -1.35
N TYR A 22 2.92 5.09 -2.22
CA TYR A 22 4.33 4.78 -2.04
C TYR A 22 5.19 5.51 -3.07
N TYR A 23 6.41 5.83 -2.69
CA TYR A 23 7.41 6.46 -3.54
C TYR A 23 8.67 5.61 -3.63
N VAL A 24 9.23 5.52 -4.82
CA VAL A 24 10.48 4.82 -5.12
C VAL A 24 11.45 5.83 -5.74
N ALA A 25 12.70 5.84 -5.29
CA ALA A 25 13.78 6.66 -5.85
C ALA A 25 15.08 5.86 -5.94
N PRO A 26 16.00 6.18 -6.86
CA PRO A 26 17.32 5.58 -6.85
C PRO A 26 18.05 5.91 -5.53
N PRO A 27 19.02 5.09 -5.07
CA PRO A 27 19.80 5.39 -3.87
C PRO A 27 20.49 6.76 -3.92
N ALA A 28 20.98 7.17 -5.09
CA ALA A 28 21.59 8.48 -5.31
C ALA A 28 20.62 9.67 -5.12
N SER A 29 19.31 9.42 -5.05
CA SER A 29 18.28 10.42 -4.81
C SER A 29 17.49 10.16 -3.52
N GLY A 30 18.11 9.45 -2.57
CA GLY A 30 17.56 9.21 -1.23
C GLY A 30 16.74 7.92 -1.07
N GLY A 31 16.73 7.05 -2.08
CA GLY A 31 16.08 5.74 -1.99
C GLY A 31 16.76 4.80 -1.00
N ASN A 32 15.98 4.21 -0.09
CA ASN A 32 16.43 3.14 0.80
C ASN A 32 15.25 2.21 1.14
N ASN A 33 15.41 0.89 1.05
CA ASN A 33 14.33 -0.05 1.36
C ASN A 33 13.95 -0.13 2.84
N SER A 34 14.76 0.46 3.73
CA SER A 34 14.42 0.67 5.14
C SER A 34 13.60 1.95 5.38
N ASN A 35 13.45 2.82 4.38
CA ASN A 35 12.60 4.01 4.49
C ASN A 35 11.12 3.63 4.55
N PRO A 36 10.23 4.52 5.01
CA PRO A 36 8.78 4.26 5.06
C PRO A 36 8.07 4.29 3.69
N GLY A 37 8.76 4.66 2.60
CA GLY A 37 8.14 4.73 1.26
C GLY A 37 7.36 6.02 1.00
N THR A 38 7.63 7.09 1.77
CA THR A 38 7.02 8.41 1.57
C THR A 38 7.79 9.23 0.53
N LEU A 39 7.24 10.35 0.07
CA LEU A 39 7.93 11.24 -0.88
C LEU A 39 9.29 11.73 -0.34
N ALA A 40 9.36 12.06 0.95
CA ALA A 40 10.58 12.53 1.61
C ALA A 40 11.55 11.40 1.97
N SER A 41 11.08 10.16 2.06
CA SER A 41 11.88 8.98 2.39
C SER A 41 11.37 7.79 1.57
N PRO A 42 11.75 7.71 0.29
CA PRO A 42 11.24 6.70 -0.64
C PRO A 42 11.97 5.36 -0.50
N TYR A 43 11.34 4.29 -0.94
CA TYR A 43 12.02 3.00 -1.12
C TYR A 43 13.10 3.09 -2.20
N ALA A 44 14.10 2.19 -2.15
CA ALA A 44 15.15 2.12 -3.17
C ALA A 44 14.74 1.30 -4.40
N THR A 45 13.87 0.30 -4.24
CA THR A 45 13.50 -0.63 -5.32
C THR A 45 12.00 -0.63 -5.59
N ILE A 46 11.64 -0.88 -6.86
CA ILE A 46 10.25 -1.01 -7.28
C ILE A 46 9.64 -2.26 -6.65
N GLN A 47 10.39 -3.36 -6.54
CA GLN A 47 9.92 -4.58 -5.89
C GLN A 47 9.51 -4.35 -4.43
N ARG A 48 10.24 -3.50 -3.67
CA ARG A 48 9.88 -3.22 -2.28
C ARG A 48 8.50 -2.59 -2.17
N ALA A 49 8.21 -1.61 -3.04
CA ALA A 49 6.89 -1.00 -3.10
C ALA A 49 5.82 -2.00 -3.57
N ALA A 50 6.13 -2.82 -4.60
CA ALA A 50 5.20 -3.81 -5.15
C ALA A 50 4.83 -4.93 -4.16
N THR A 51 5.70 -5.24 -3.19
CA THR A 51 5.40 -6.18 -2.09
C THR A 51 4.54 -5.55 -0.99
N GLN A 52 4.50 -4.21 -0.87
CA GLN A 52 3.67 -3.51 0.11
C GLN A 52 2.29 -3.16 -0.43
N ALA A 53 2.22 -2.80 -1.71
CA ALA A 53 0.99 -2.33 -2.34
C ALA A 53 -0.08 -3.42 -2.34
N VAL A 54 -1.29 -3.02 -1.95
CA VAL A 54 -2.53 -3.80 -2.09
C VAL A 54 -3.47 -3.13 -3.09
N ALA A 55 -4.61 -3.77 -3.37
CA ALA A 55 -5.62 -3.23 -4.28
C ALA A 55 -6.07 -1.83 -3.85
N GLY A 56 -5.95 -0.88 -4.78
CA GLY A 56 -6.28 0.54 -4.56
C GLY A 56 -5.06 1.44 -4.38
N ASP A 57 -3.90 0.91 -4.02
CA ASP A 57 -2.70 1.70 -3.77
C ASP A 57 -2.08 2.26 -5.06
N THR A 58 -1.26 3.31 -4.91
CA THR A 58 -0.49 3.91 -6.01
C THR A 58 1.00 3.96 -5.68
N ILE A 59 1.85 3.55 -6.63
CA ILE A 59 3.31 3.64 -6.51
C ILE A 59 3.83 4.68 -7.50
N TYR A 60 4.45 5.75 -7.00
CA TYR A 60 5.15 6.75 -7.79
C TYR A 60 6.64 6.41 -7.88
N ILE A 61 7.14 6.25 -9.10
CA ILE A 61 8.56 5.96 -9.37
C ILE A 61 9.22 7.26 -9.83
N ARG A 62 10.21 7.74 -9.07
CA ARG A 62 10.98 8.93 -9.44
C ARG A 62 11.93 8.60 -10.59
N ALA A 63 12.35 9.63 -11.33
CA ALA A 63 13.24 9.46 -12.47
C ALA A 63 14.54 8.74 -12.08
N GLY A 64 14.95 7.77 -12.90
CA GLY A 64 16.13 6.95 -12.66
C GLY A 64 16.12 5.67 -13.49
N THR A 65 17.20 4.90 -13.40
CA THR A 65 17.28 3.56 -13.99
C THR A 65 17.17 2.51 -12.90
N TYR A 66 16.23 1.58 -13.06
CA TYR A 66 15.99 0.46 -12.15
C TYR A 66 16.24 -0.84 -12.90
N ARG A 67 17.31 -1.54 -12.55
CA ARG A 67 17.70 -2.83 -13.18
C ARG A 67 17.18 -3.98 -12.33
N GLU A 68 15.87 -4.19 -12.35
CA GLU A 68 15.20 -5.23 -11.59
C GLU A 68 14.09 -5.90 -12.41
N THR A 69 13.78 -7.16 -12.08
CA THR A 69 12.54 -7.82 -12.49
C THR A 69 11.56 -7.68 -11.35
N VAL A 70 10.37 -7.16 -11.62
CA VAL A 70 9.34 -6.92 -10.60
C VAL A 70 8.28 -8.01 -10.69
N THR A 71 7.97 -8.62 -9.54
CA THR A 71 6.86 -9.54 -9.34
C THR A 71 5.91 -8.90 -8.32
N PRO A 72 4.79 -8.30 -8.77
CA PRO A 72 3.78 -7.75 -7.87
C PRO A 72 3.21 -8.81 -6.92
N ALA A 73 2.77 -8.39 -5.74
CA ALA A 73 1.97 -9.26 -4.88
C ALA A 73 0.68 -9.69 -5.61
N ALA A 74 0.25 -10.93 -5.35
CA ALA A 74 -0.96 -11.51 -5.94
C ALA A 74 -2.24 -10.92 -5.34
#